data_AF-A0A5C6KD56-F1
#
_entry.id   AF-A0A5C6KD56-F1
#
_cell.length_a   1.000
_cell.length_b   1.000
_cell.length_c   1.000
_cell.angle_alpha   90.00
_cell.angle_beta   90.00
_cell.angle_gamma   90.00
#
_symmetry.space_group_name_H-M   'P 1'
#
loop_
_entity.id
_entity.type
_entity.pdbx_description
1 polymer ?
#
loop_
_entity_poly.entity_id
_entity_poly.type
_entity_poly.pdbx_seq_one_letter_code
_entity_poly.pdbx_strand_id
1 'polypeptide(L)'
;MKTKLLTLLMLFGLFSPLSVYGDDVPTKGGWHDDYYRSVTPAPPTLSIEGNLLSIHFIDALDDLTVQVVNEQGAILYNEVVSGEAGECVSISLDQAGTGCFYVVLEHRLGQLTGEFIIQNN
;
A
#
# COMPACT_ATOMS: atom_id res chain seq x y z
N MET A 1 29.14 -12.97 -26.10
CA MET A 1 28.38 -13.37 -24.90
C MET A 1 27.74 -12.12 -24.32
N LYS A 2 26.40 -12.07 -24.22
CA LYS A 2 25.63 -10.90 -23.80
C LYS A 2 25.54 -10.90 -22.27
N THR A 3 26.28 -10.04 -21.59
CA THR A 3 26.17 -9.83 -20.14
C THR A 3 24.93 -8.99 -19.87
N LYS A 4 24.02 -9.54 -19.06
CA LYS A 4 22.77 -8.88 -18.67
C LYS A 4 23.10 -7.72 -17.72
N LEU A 5 22.70 -6.52 -18.12
CA LEU A 5 22.72 -5.31 -17.31
C LEU A 5 21.74 -5.50 -16.16
N LEU A 6 22.25 -5.64 -14.94
CA LEU A 6 21.43 -5.75 -13.73
C LEU A 6 21.11 -4.32 -13.29
N THR A 7 19.96 -3.82 -13.73
CA THR A 7 19.45 -2.50 -13.33
C THR A 7 18.99 -2.58 -11.88
N LEU A 8 19.85 -2.17 -10.96
CA LEU A 8 19.56 -2.06 -9.53
C LEU A 8 18.91 -0.69 -9.29
N LEU A 9 17.57 -0.64 -9.24
CA LEU A 9 16.81 0.57 -8.92
C LEU A 9 16.69 0.67 -7.38
N MET A 10 17.75 1.12 -6.70
CA MET A 10 17.70 1.44 -5.27
C MET A 10 17.21 2.88 -5.13
N LEU A 11 15.89 3.07 -5.08
CA LEU A 11 15.30 4.36 -4.77
C LEU A 11 15.31 4.53 -3.24
N PHE A 12 16.41 5.06 -2.71
CA PHE A 12 16.48 5.51 -1.31
C PHE A 12 15.52 6.68 -1.13
N GLY A 13 14.37 6.43 -0.50
CA GLY A 13 13.41 7.45 -0.11
C GLY A 13 14.05 8.43 0.87
N LEU A 14 14.19 9.68 0.43
CA LEU A 14 14.48 10.81 1.29
C LEU A 14 13.33 10.96 2.29
N PHE A 15 13.61 10.74 3.58
CA PHE A 15 12.72 11.10 4.69
C PHE A 15 12.27 12.56 4.51
N SER A 16 11.06 12.71 4.00
CA SER A 16 10.35 13.98 3.92
C SER A 16 9.09 13.81 4.75
N PRO A 17 8.79 14.69 5.72
CA PRO A 17 7.46 14.74 6.32
C PRO A 17 6.51 15.39 5.31
N LEU A 18 6.23 14.68 4.20
CA LEU A 18 5.30 15.14 3.19
C LEU A 18 3.89 14.79 3.67
N SER A 19 3.26 15.80 4.25
CA SER A 19 1.87 16.17 4.02
C SER A 19 0.91 15.00 3.76
N VAL A 20 0.21 14.57 4.82
CA VAL A 20 -1.02 13.78 4.73
C VAL A 20 -2.09 14.62 4.04
N TYR A 21 -2.10 14.68 2.70
CA TYR A 21 -3.15 15.36 1.92
C TYR A 21 -3.50 14.60 0.64
N GLY A 22 -3.52 13.27 0.72
CA GLY A 22 -4.28 12.44 -0.21
C GLY A 22 -5.68 12.17 0.35
N ASP A 23 -6.63 11.82 -0.51
CA ASP A 23 -7.96 11.38 -0.09
C ASP A 23 -7.83 10.05 0.68
N ASP A 24 -8.42 9.97 1.87
CA ASP A 24 -8.42 8.74 2.66
C ASP A 24 -9.13 7.61 1.88
N VAL A 25 -8.48 6.45 1.80
CA VAL A 25 -9.06 5.25 1.19
C VAL A 25 -9.63 4.39 2.31
N PRO A 26 -10.97 4.39 2.52
CA PRO A 26 -11.57 3.65 3.62
C PRO A 26 -11.39 2.15 3.40
N THR A 27 -10.83 1.47 4.41
CA THR A 27 -10.64 0.03 4.38
C THR A 27 -11.69 -0.69 5.24
N LYS A 28 -12.09 -1.88 4.80
CA LYS A 28 -13.02 -2.77 5.51
C LYS A 28 -12.42 -4.16 5.56
N GLY A 29 -12.68 -4.91 6.62
CA GLY A 29 -12.23 -6.29 6.74
C GLY A 29 -11.96 -6.69 8.18
N GLY A 30 -11.33 -7.84 8.34
CA GLY A 30 -10.89 -8.35 9.63
C GLY A 30 -9.43 -8.03 9.84
N TRP A 31 -9.11 -7.34 10.92
CA TRP A 31 -7.76 -7.25 11.45
C TRP A 31 -7.81 -7.80 12.87
N HIS A 32 -7.09 -8.88 13.10
CA HIS A 32 -7.09 -9.62 14.35
C HIS A 32 -6.64 -8.68 15.46
N ASP A 33 -7.45 -8.59 16.51
CA ASP A 33 -6.94 -8.27 17.83
C ASP A 33 -6.77 -9.62 18.54
N ASP A 34 -5.57 -9.96 18.98
CA ASP A 34 -5.39 -11.03 19.95
C ASP A 34 -5.33 -10.38 21.33
N TYR A 35 -6.48 -10.31 21.99
CA TYR A 35 -6.70 -9.61 23.26
C TYR A 35 -5.90 -10.15 24.47
N TYR A 36 -5.02 -11.14 24.31
CA TYR A 36 -4.47 -11.91 25.43
C TYR A 36 -2.95 -11.82 25.62
N ARG A 37 -2.36 -10.61 25.55
CA ARG A 37 -0.97 -10.24 25.96
C ARG A 37 0.05 -10.01 24.84
N SER A 38 -0.38 -9.55 23.68
CA SER A 38 0.51 -9.01 22.64
C SER A 38 0.01 -7.62 22.23
N VAL A 39 0.90 -6.63 22.11
CA VAL A 39 0.56 -5.39 21.39
C VAL A 39 0.40 -5.80 19.94
N THR A 40 -0.84 -5.99 19.50
CA THR A 40 -1.12 -6.33 18.10
C THR A 40 -0.93 -5.05 17.29
N PRO A 41 -0.05 -5.04 16.28
CA PRO A 41 0.14 -3.86 15.43
C PRO A 41 -1.20 -3.38 14.87
N ALA A 42 -1.45 -2.08 14.95
CA ALA A 42 -2.59 -1.45 14.34
C ALA A 42 -2.57 -1.67 12.82
N PRO A 43 -3.74 -1.79 12.18
CA PRO A 43 -3.81 -1.90 10.73
C PRO A 43 -3.23 -0.63 10.08
N PRO A 44 -2.54 -0.74 8.93
CA PRO A 44 -2.09 0.42 8.18
C PRO A 44 -3.29 1.19 7.60
N THR A 45 -3.10 2.49 7.39
CA THR A 45 -4.07 3.37 6.74
C THR A 45 -3.64 3.68 5.31
N LEU A 46 -4.61 3.86 4.43
CA LEU A 46 -4.36 4.12 3.00
C LEU A 46 -4.86 5.51 2.61
N SER A 47 -4.12 6.19 1.74
CA SER A 47 -4.54 7.43 1.10
C SER A 47 -4.13 7.44 -0.37
N ILE A 48 -4.87 8.19 -1.20
CA ILE A 48 -4.63 8.32 -2.63
C ILE A 48 -4.50 9.80 -3.01
N GLU A 49 -3.40 10.17 -3.65
CA GLU A 49 -3.22 11.51 -4.23
C GLU A 49 -2.94 11.37 -5.72
N GLY A 50 -3.93 11.71 -6.55
CA GLY A 50 -3.86 11.46 -8.00
C GLY A 50 -3.75 9.97 -8.30
N ASN A 51 -2.54 9.53 -8.67
CA ASN A 51 -2.19 8.14 -8.94
C ASN A 51 -1.16 7.56 -7.95
N LEU A 52 -0.84 8.28 -6.87
CA LEU A 52 0.11 7.86 -5.85
C LEU A 52 -0.65 7.28 -4.65
N LEU A 53 -0.66 5.96 -4.52
CA LEU A 53 -1.24 5.26 -3.37
C LEU A 53 -0.23 5.24 -2.24
N SER A 54 -0.58 5.79 -1.09
CA SER A 54 0.28 5.85 0.09
C SER A 54 -0.25 4.95 1.20
N ILE A 55 0.65 4.16 1.77
CA ILE A 55 0.41 3.24 2.87
C ILE A 55 1.12 3.78 4.10
N HIS A 56 0.35 4.19 5.09
CA HIS A 56 0.88 4.70 6.34
C HIS A 56 0.79 3.62 7.43
N PHE A 57 1.96 3.22 7.90
CA PHE A 57 2.14 2.21 8.94
C PHE A 57 2.03 2.88 10.30
N ILE A 58 0.91 2.66 10.99
CA ILE A 58 0.70 3.21 12.35
C ILE A 58 1.71 2.60 13.32
N ASP A 59 1.81 1.27 13.29
CA ASP A 59 2.80 0.47 14.01
C ASP A 59 3.69 -0.24 13.01
N ALA A 60 4.88 -0.67 13.47
CA ALA A 60 5.78 -1.47 12.65
C ALA A 60 5.11 -2.78 12.24
N LEU A 61 5.16 -3.09 10.95
CA LEU A 61 4.51 -4.23 10.34
C LEU A 61 5.39 -4.82 9.25
N ASP A 62 5.62 -6.12 9.34
CA ASP A 62 6.36 -6.88 8.34
C ASP A 62 5.42 -7.70 7.45
N ASP A 63 5.88 -8.01 6.24
CA ASP A 63 5.24 -8.98 5.34
C ASP A 63 3.78 -8.63 4.96
N LEU A 64 3.46 -7.35 4.82
CA LEU A 64 2.16 -6.91 4.32
C LEU A 64 2.09 -7.11 2.81
N THR A 65 1.23 -8.03 2.34
CA THR A 65 0.97 -8.19 0.90
C THR A 65 -0.02 -7.12 0.46
N VAL A 66 0.39 -6.32 -0.53
CA VAL A 66 -0.42 -5.24 -1.10
C VAL A 66 -0.75 -5.61 -2.54
N GLN A 67 -2.02 -5.78 -2.83
CA GLN A 67 -2.52 -6.04 -4.16
C GLN A 67 -3.47 -4.92 -4.61
N VAL A 68 -3.26 -4.40 -5.80
CA VAL A 68 -4.17 -3.44 -6.45
C VAL A 68 -4.75 -4.08 -7.70
N VAL A 69 -6.07 -4.11 -7.78
CA VAL A 69 -6.82 -4.65 -8.92
C VAL A 69 -7.76 -3.59 -9.49
N ASN A 70 -7.97 -3.61 -10.80
CA ASN A 70 -8.97 -2.76 -11.44
C ASN A 70 -10.37 -3.42 -11.43
N GLU A 71 -11.39 -2.69 -11.87
CA GLU A 71 -12.76 -3.20 -12.00
C GLU A 71 -12.89 -4.47 -12.85
N GLN A 72 -11.98 -4.68 -13.81
CA GLN A 72 -11.96 -5.87 -14.67
C GLN A 72 -11.23 -7.06 -14.02
N GLY A 73 -10.73 -6.91 -12.79
CA GLY A 73 -9.98 -7.94 -12.06
C GLY A 73 -8.54 -8.12 -12.50
N ALA A 74 -7.98 -7.20 -13.29
CA ALA A 74 -6.57 -7.22 -13.64
C ALA A 74 -5.73 -6.68 -12.49
N ILE A 75 -4.68 -7.43 -12.13
CA ILE A 75 -3.72 -7.06 -11.09
C ILE A 75 -2.73 -6.04 -11.66
N LEU A 76 -2.69 -4.86 -11.07
CA LEU A 76 -1.80 -3.76 -11.45
C LEU A 76 -0.57 -3.68 -10.56
N TYR A 77 -0.72 -4.09 -9.30
CA TYR A 77 0.36 -4.13 -8.33
C TYR A 77 0.14 -5.33 -7.40
N ASN A 78 1.20 -6.06 -7.06
CA ASN A 78 1.16 -7.17 -6.12
C ASN A 78 2.55 -7.43 -5.56
N GLU A 79 2.87 -6.78 -4.44
CA GLU A 79 4.17 -6.88 -3.79
C GLU A 79 4.01 -7.01 -2.28
N VAL A 80 5.08 -7.46 -1.63
CA VAL A 80 5.18 -7.51 -0.17
C VAL A 80 5.94 -6.28 0.32
N VAL A 81 5.36 -5.58 1.29
CA VAL A 81 5.89 -4.35 1.87
C VAL A 81 6.03 -4.54 3.38
N SER A 82 7.15 -4.09 3.93
CA SER A 82 7.32 -3.90 5.37
C SER A 82 7.50 -2.41 5.65
N GLY A 83 7.07 -1.97 6.82
CA GLY A 83 7.23 -0.58 7.25
C GLY A 83 7.40 -0.46 8.76
N GLU A 84 8.18 0.54 9.17
CA GLU A 84 8.37 0.92 10.56
C GLU A 84 7.20 1.78 11.08
N ALA A 85 7.10 1.95 12.40
CA ALA A 85 6.06 2.77 13.00
C ALA A 85 6.15 4.24 12.56
N GLY A 86 5.06 4.76 12.00
CA GLY A 86 4.96 6.10 11.41
C GLY A 86 5.55 6.21 10.00
N GLU A 87 6.03 5.12 9.40
CA GLU A 87 6.54 5.13 8.03
C GLU A 87 5.40 5.26 7.03
N CYS A 88 5.66 5.95 5.92
CA CYS A 88 4.76 6.05 4.79
C CYS A 88 5.45 5.52 3.54
N VAL A 89 4.88 4.47 2.94
CA VAL A 89 5.36 3.89 1.69
C VAL A 89 4.39 4.25 0.58
N SER A 90 4.91 4.88 -0.48
CA SER A 90 4.10 5.29 -1.62
C SER A 90 4.36 4.41 -2.85
N ILE A 91 3.28 4.06 -3.55
CA ILE A 91 3.26 3.22 -4.75
C ILE A 91 2.68 4.06 -5.89
N SER A 92 3.46 4.24 -6.95
CA SER A 92 2.96 4.92 -8.15
C SER A 92 2.12 3.96 -9.00
N LEU A 93 0.89 4.40 -9.32
CA LEU A 93 -0.04 3.72 -10.22
C LEU A 93 -0.12 4.45 -11.57
N ASP A 94 0.98 5.04 -12.06
CA ASP A 94 1.06 5.78 -13.34
C ASP A 94 0.47 5.03 -14.54
N GLN A 95 0.51 3.69 -14.52
CA GLN A 95 0.01 2.85 -15.60
C GLN A 95 -1.48 2.48 -15.48
N ALA A 96 -2.12 2.77 -14.35
CA ALA A 96 -3.48 2.35 -14.04
C ALA A 96 -4.55 3.09 -14.86
N GLY A 97 -4.26 4.31 -15.34
CA GLY A 97 -5.24 5.17 -16.00
C GLY A 97 -6.37 5.63 -15.06
N THR A 98 -7.37 6.31 -15.61
CA THR A 98 -8.56 6.74 -14.87
C THR A 98 -9.53 5.57 -14.69
N GLY A 99 -10.03 5.35 -13.47
CA GLY A 99 -10.98 4.29 -13.18
C GLY A 99 -11.20 4.04 -11.69
N CYS A 100 -12.03 3.05 -11.36
CA CYS A 100 -12.17 2.52 -10.01
C CYS A 100 -11.19 1.36 -9.79
N PHE A 101 -10.62 1.30 -8.60
CA PHE A 101 -9.64 0.32 -8.20
C PHE A 101 -9.93 -0.19 -6.81
N TYR A 102 -9.55 -1.44 -6.59
CA TYR A 102 -9.63 -2.10 -5.29
C TYR A 102 -8.22 -2.40 -4.82
N VAL A 103 -7.95 -2.09 -3.56
CA VAL A 103 -6.74 -2.49 -2.87
C VAL A 103 -7.08 -3.57 -1.86
N VAL A 104 -6.32 -4.65 -1.88
CA VAL A 104 -6.37 -5.73 -0.91
C VAL A 104 -5.06 -5.73 -0.15
N LEU A 105 -5.18 -5.58 1.17
CA LEU A 105 -4.08 -5.70 2.11
C LEU A 105 -4.24 -7.04 2.82
N GLU A 106 -3.27 -7.93 2.65
CA GLU A 106 -3.29 -9.26 3.26
C GLU A 106 -2.06 -9.43 4.16
N HIS A 107 -2.31 -9.87 5.38
CA HIS A 107 -1.29 -10.10 6.39
C HIS A 107 -1.72 -11.27 7.29
N ARG A 108 -0.79 -11.84 8.06
CA ARG A 108 -1.12 -12.90 9.04
C ARG A 108 -2.14 -12.45 10.10
N LEU A 109 -2.24 -11.14 10.34
CA LEU A 109 -3.23 -10.56 11.26
C LEU A 109 -4.59 -10.40 10.60
N GLY A 110 -4.72 -10.55 9.29
CA GLY A 110 -6.01 -10.47 8.62
C GLY A 110 -5.93 -9.79 7.26
N GLN A 111 -7.11 -9.44 6.76
CA GLN A 111 -7.27 -8.91 5.42
C GLN A 111 -8.17 -7.67 5.45
N LEU A 112 -7.71 -6.63 4.77
CA LEU A 112 -8.45 -5.39 4.57
C LEU A 112 -8.63 -5.14 3.07
N THR A 113 -9.75 -4.56 2.70
CA THR A 113 -10.06 -4.16 1.33
C THR A 113 -10.51 -2.71 1.31
N GLY A 114 -9.92 -1.92 0.42
CA GLY A 114 -10.30 -0.54 0.15
C GLY A 114 -10.72 -0.35 -1.30
N GLU A 115 -11.52 0.69 -1.54
CA GLU A 115 -11.95 1.11 -2.88
C GLU A 115 -11.55 2.57 -3.06
N PHE A 116 -10.98 2.90 -4.22
CA PHE A 116 -10.56 4.25 -4.56
C PHE A 116 -10.68 4.51 -6.06
N ILE A 117 -10.72 5.79 -6.43
CA ILE A 117 -10.86 6.22 -7.82
C ILE A 117 -9.63 7.04 -8.19
N ILE A 118 -9.00 6.69 -9.32
CA ILE A 118 -7.96 7.53 -9.92
C ILE A 118 -8.63 8.37 -11.01
N GLN A 119 -8.43 9.68 -10.98
CA GLN A 119 -8.85 10.60 -12.03
C GLN A 119 -7.62 11.32 -12.59
N ASN A 120 -7.23 10.98 -13.82
CA ASN A 120 -6.26 11.78 -14.57
C ASN A 120 -6.98 13.06 -15.03
N ASN A 121 -6.54 14.20 -14.50
CA ASN A 121 -6.91 15.53 -15.00
C ASN A 121 -6.27 15.82 -16.37
#